data_AF-A0A6V7WPB7-F1
#
_entry.id   AF-A0A6V7WPB7-F1
#
_cell.length_a   1.000
_cell.length_b   1.000
_cell.length_c   1.000
_cell.angle_alpha   90.00
_cell.angle_beta   90.00
_cell.angle_gamma   90.00
#
_symmetry.space_group_name_H-M   'P 1'
#
loop_
_entity.id
_entity.type
_entity.pdbx_description
1 polymer ?
#
loop_
_entity_poly.entity_id
_entity_poly.type
_entity_poly.pdbx_seq_one_letter_code
_entity_poly.pdbx_strand_id
1 'polypeptide(L)'
;MVRYVNLNTNLDGNLKRLNKLLTKVLIILAVVPFINQAGRLFLVFFMTKINDTIDLFRILSFISFHLVPIFNPIICILTNTPYRNALFNRVQIIVMVGS
;
A
#
# COMPACT_ATOMS: atom_id res chain seq x y z
N MET A 1 -21.43 -4.30 -31.47
CA MET A 1 -22.08 -4.83 -30.26
C MET A 1 -21.52 -4.23 -28.95
N VAL A 2 -20.19 -4.12 -28.79
CA VAL A 2 -19.53 -3.51 -27.60
C VAL A 2 -19.99 -2.07 -27.31
N ARG A 3 -20.22 -1.25 -28.36
CA ARG A 3 -20.67 0.15 -28.23
C ARG A 3 -22.08 0.33 -27.65
N TYR A 4 -22.97 -0.65 -27.87
CA TYR A 4 -24.37 -0.61 -27.39
C TYR A 4 -24.49 -1.02 -25.92
N VAL A 5 -23.67 -1.95 -25.45
CA VAL A 5 -23.62 -2.32 -24.02
C VAL A 5 -23.09 -1.15 -23.19
N ASN A 6 -22.14 -0.39 -23.73
CA ASN A 6 -21.51 0.73 -23.04
C ASN A 6 -22.47 1.91 -22.76
N LEU A 7 -23.39 2.18 -23.69
CA LEU A 7 -24.43 3.21 -23.54
C LEU A 7 -25.46 2.88 -22.43
N ASN A 8 -25.77 1.60 -22.22
CA ASN A 8 -26.79 1.18 -21.24
C ASN A 8 -26.24 0.89 -19.83
N THR A 9 -24.92 0.79 -19.65
CA THR A 9 -24.35 0.24 -18.40
C THR A 9 -23.49 1.20 -17.60
N ASN A 10 -23.27 2.44 -18.07
CA ASN A 10 -22.36 3.40 -17.41
C ASN A 10 -20.94 2.82 -17.15
N LEU A 11 -20.57 1.76 -17.89
CA LEU A 11 -19.39 0.94 -17.66
C LEU A 11 -18.10 1.74 -17.86
N ASP A 12 -18.05 2.59 -18.89
CA ASP A 12 -16.92 3.48 -19.16
C ASP A 12 -16.63 4.44 -18.00
N GLY A 13 -17.68 5.01 -17.38
CA GLY A 13 -17.54 5.92 -16.24
C GLY A 13 -16.95 5.21 -15.01
N ASN A 14 -17.44 4.00 -14.74
CA ASN A 14 -16.95 3.19 -13.62
C ASN A 14 -15.51 2.68 -13.86
N LEU A 15 -15.18 2.22 -15.07
CA LEU A 15 -13.82 1.82 -15.44
C LEU A 15 -12.83 2.98 -15.32
N LYS A 16 -13.21 4.17 -15.77
CA LYS A 16 -12.38 5.37 -15.63
C LYS A 16 -12.15 5.75 -14.16
N ARG A 17 -13.17 5.62 -13.31
CA ARG A 17 -13.07 5.84 -11.86
C ARG A 17 -12.16 4.81 -11.19
N LEU A 18 -12.31 3.53 -11.53
CA LEU A 18 -11.47 2.43 -11.05
C LEU A 18 -10.00 2.63 -11.44
N ASN A 19 -9.73 2.96 -12.71
CA ASN A 19 -8.37 3.26 -13.16
C ASN A 19 -7.78 4.44 -12.39
N LYS A 20 -8.54 5.51 -12.16
CA LYS A 20 -8.06 6.66 -11.37
C LYS A 20 -7.74 6.29 -9.91
N LEU A 21 -8.53 5.42 -9.29
CA LEU A 21 -8.24 4.89 -7.95
C LEU A 21 -6.99 4.02 -7.96
N LEU A 22 -6.86 3.12 -8.94
CA LEU A 22 -5.69 2.25 -9.09
C LEU A 22 -4.40 3.07 -9.27
N THR A 23 -4.41 4.10 -10.12
CA THR A 23 -3.27 4.99 -10.33
C THR A 23 -2.87 5.71 -9.05
N LYS A 24 -3.84 6.20 -8.25
CA LYS A 24 -3.53 6.82 -6.95
C LYS A 24 -2.89 5.83 -5.99
N VAL A 25 -3.43 4.61 -5.90
CA VAL A 25 -2.89 3.53 -5.06
C VAL A 25 -1.45 3.24 -5.47
N LEU A 26 -1.18 3.06 -6.76
CA LEU A 26 0.16 2.81 -7.31
C LEU A 26 1.15 3.92 -6.97
N ILE A 27 0.75 5.20 -7.09
CA ILE A 27 1.61 6.32 -6.73
C ILE A 27 1.95 6.28 -5.24
N ILE A 28 0.97 6.07 -4.37
CA ILE A 28 1.21 6.02 -2.91
C ILE A 28 2.10 4.83 -2.55
N LEU A 29 1.85 3.67 -3.14
CA LEU A 29 2.67 2.46 -2.97
C LEU A 29 4.08 2.59 -3.53
N ALA A 30 4.34 3.49 -4.47
CA ALA A 30 5.69 3.77 -4.95
C ALA A 30 6.40 4.78 -4.03
N VAL A 31 5.69 5.85 -3.65
CA VAL A 31 6.26 6.99 -2.88
C VAL A 31 6.60 6.59 -1.45
N VAL A 32 5.72 5.85 -0.75
CA VAL A 32 5.93 5.46 0.65
C VAL A 32 7.20 4.61 0.85
N PRO A 33 7.41 3.50 0.13
CA PRO A 33 8.65 2.72 0.28
C PRO A 33 9.86 3.50 -0.21
N PHE A 34 9.72 4.34 -1.25
CA PHE A 34 10.84 5.17 -1.72
C PHE A 34 11.33 6.13 -0.63
N ILE A 35 10.43 6.88 0.02
CA ILE A 35 10.78 7.78 1.12
C ILE A 35 11.40 7.01 2.29
N ASN A 36 10.83 5.86 2.66
CA ASN A 36 11.35 5.06 3.77
C ASN A 36 12.76 4.51 3.47
N GLN A 37 13.02 4.06 2.24
CA GLN A 37 14.34 3.60 1.82
C GLN A 37 15.36 4.74 1.75
N ALA A 38 14.97 5.91 1.22
CA ALA A 38 15.83 7.09 1.16
C ALA A 38 16.21 7.58 2.56
N GLY A 39 15.25 7.66 3.49
CA GLY A 39 15.51 8.01 4.89
C GLY A 39 16.46 7.04 5.59
N ARG A 40 16.35 5.73 5.32
CA ARG A 40 17.29 4.73 5.85
C ARG A 40 18.70 4.89 5.29
N LEU A 41 18.85 5.08 3.98
CA LEU A 41 20.15 5.33 3.36
C LEU A 41 20.83 6.57 3.96
N PHE A 42 20.05 7.64 4.16
CA PHE A 42 20.51 8.84 4.83
C PHE A 42 20.98 8.56 6.27
N LEU A 43 20.20 7.80 7.05
CA LEU A 43 20.58 7.40 8.41
C LEU A 43 21.86 6.57 8.44
N VAL A 44 22.02 5.58 7.56
CA VAL A 44 23.23 4.75 7.49
C VAL A 44 24.46 5.57 7.11
N PHE A 45 24.33 6.46 6.12
CA PHE A 45 25.41 7.36 5.72
C PHE A 45 25.84 8.29 6.85
N PHE A 46 24.87 8.87 7.57
CA PHE A 46 25.16 9.77 8.69
C PHE A 46 25.75 9.03 9.90
N MET A 47 25.27 7.82 10.20
CA MET A 47 25.82 6.95 11.25
C MET A 47 27.28 6.56 11.02
N THR A 48 27.68 6.35 9.77
CA THR A 48 29.07 6.03 9.44
C THR A 48 30.02 7.17 9.83
N LYS A 49 29.49 8.39 10.02
CA LYS A 49 30.25 9.59 10.38
C LYS A 49 30.26 9.90 11.87
N ILE A 50 29.37 9.31 12.68
CA ILE A 50 29.18 9.64 14.11
C ILE A 50 29.28 8.35 14.94
N ASN A 51 30.41 8.18 15.63
CA ASN A 51 30.76 6.93 16.33
C ASN A 51 29.93 6.63 17.59
N ASP A 52 29.16 7.59 18.13
CA ASP A 52 28.67 7.54 19.52
C ASP A 52 27.18 7.19 19.71
N THR A 53 26.40 6.91 18.65
CA THR A 53 24.95 6.62 18.78
C THR A 53 24.50 5.36 18.06
N ILE A 54 25.40 4.39 17.90
CA ILE A 54 25.22 3.22 17.01
C ILE A 54 23.98 2.39 17.37
N ASP A 55 23.66 2.17 18.63
CA ASP A 55 22.62 1.20 19.02
C ASP A 55 21.19 1.68 18.77
N LEU A 56 20.88 2.93 19.11
CA LEU A 56 19.53 3.50 18.97
C LEU A 56 19.13 3.61 17.48
N PHE A 57 20.07 4.01 16.64
CA PHE A 57 19.85 4.11 15.19
C PHE A 57 19.79 2.74 14.50
N ARG A 58 20.51 1.74 15.01
CA ARG A 58 20.44 0.36 14.50
C ARG A 58 19.07 -0.25 14.77
N ILE A 59 18.51 -0.03 15.95
CA ILE A 59 17.13 -0.43 16.31
C ILE A 59 16.13 0.30 15.40
N LEU A 60 16.27 1.62 15.21
CA LEU A 60 15.37 2.40 14.36
C LEU A 60 15.38 1.92 12.89
N SER A 61 16.57 1.61 12.36
CA SER A 61 16.72 1.11 10.99
C SER A 61 16.12 -0.29 10.82
N PHE A 62 16.23 -1.15 11.85
CA PHE A 62 15.62 -2.48 11.87
C PHE A 62 14.08 -2.40 11.86
N ILE A 63 13.49 -1.57 12.73
CA ILE A 63 12.03 -1.38 12.78
C ILE A 63 11.52 -0.82 11.45
N SER A 64 12.20 0.18 10.89
CA SER A 64 11.87 0.77 9.59
C SER A 64 11.86 -0.26 8.43
N PHE A 65 12.70 -1.29 8.49
CA PHE A 65 12.73 -2.38 7.48
C PHE A 65 11.44 -3.21 7.50
N HIS A 66 10.91 -3.48 8.70
CA HIS A 66 9.70 -4.28 8.87
C HIS A 66 8.40 -3.50 8.67
N LEU A 67 8.45 -2.17 8.72
CA LEU A 67 7.29 -1.33 8.51
C LEU A 67 6.82 -1.28 7.04
N VAL A 68 7.72 -1.40 6.05
CA VAL A 68 7.34 -1.38 4.61
C VAL A 68 6.34 -2.47 4.22
N PRO A 69 6.59 -3.77 4.51
CA PRO A 69 5.63 -4.82 4.16
C PRO A 69 4.31 -4.70 4.93
N ILE A 70 4.27 -3.96 6.05
CA ILE A 70 3.06 -3.69 6.83
C ILE A 70 2.26 -2.53 6.20
N PHE A 71 2.92 -1.46 5.78
CA PHE A 71 2.24 -0.29 5.20
C PHE A 71 1.62 -0.59 3.84
N ASN A 72 2.25 -1.43 3.01
CA ASN A 72 1.73 -1.78 1.68
C ASN A 72 0.28 -2.32 1.72
N PRO A 73 -0.06 -3.37 2.50
CA PRO A 73 -1.43 -3.87 2.61
C PRO A 73 -2.37 -2.84 3.28
N ILE A 74 -1.89 -2.06 4.26
CA ILE A 74 -2.71 -1.01 4.90
C ILE A 74 -3.13 0.05 3.87
N ILE A 75 -2.20 0.52 3.05
CA ILE A 75 -2.45 1.50 1.98
C ILE A 75 -3.45 0.93 0.96
N CYS A 76 -3.27 -0.34 0.56
CA CYS A 76 -4.22 -1.03 -0.31
C CYS A 76 -5.63 -1.07 0.30
N ILE A 77 -5.77 -1.44 1.57
CA ILE A 77 -7.07 -1.55 2.26
C ILE A 77 -7.74 -0.16 2.40
N LEU A 78 -6.97 0.88 2.73
CA LEU A 78 -7.51 2.22 2.94
C LEU A 78 -7.91 2.90 1.63
N THR A 79 -7.12 2.71 0.57
CA THR A 79 -7.24 3.50 -0.66
C THR A 79 -8.06 2.77 -1.74
N ASN A 80 -8.09 1.44 -1.73
CA ASN A 80 -8.74 0.65 -2.76
C ASN A 80 -10.02 -0.03 -2.22
N THR A 81 -11.16 0.64 -2.41
CA THR A 81 -12.48 0.17 -1.95
C THR A 81 -12.84 -1.25 -2.40
N PRO A 82 -12.68 -1.65 -3.69
CA PRO A 82 -12.97 -3.02 -4.08
C PRO A 82 -12.01 -4.04 -3.45
N TYR A 83 -10.74 -3.69 -3.25
CA TYR A 83 -9.79 -4.55 -2.51
C TYR A 83 -10.22 -4.73 -1.05
N ARG A 84 -10.61 -3.65 -0.38
CA ARG A 84 -11.16 -3.66 0.98
C ARG A 84 -12.39 -4.56 1.10
N ASN A 85 -13.34 -4.40 0.18
CA ASN A 85 -14.57 -5.20 0.18
C ASN A 85 -14.27 -6.68 -0.06
N ALA A 86 -13.36 -7.01 -0.98
CA ALA A 86 -12.95 -8.39 -1.23
C ALA A 86 -12.30 -9.04 0.00
N LEU A 87 -11.45 -8.28 0.72
CA LEU A 87 -10.77 -8.76 1.92
C LEU A 87 -11.78 -9.03 3.05
N PHE A 88 -12.65 -8.07 3.37
CA PHE A 88 -13.63 -8.24 4.45
C PHE A 88 -14.70 -9.27 4.12
N ASN A 89 -15.16 -9.38 2.87
CA ASN A 89 -16.11 -10.41 2.46
C ASN A 89 -15.48 -11.82 2.57
N ARG A 90 -14.19 -11.98 2.24
CA ARG A 90 -13.48 -13.25 2.47
C ARG A 90 -13.37 -13.60 3.94
N VAL A 91 -13.07 -12.63 4.80
CA VAL A 91 -13.01 -12.84 6.26
C VAL A 91 -14.36 -13.28 6.81
N GLN A 92 -15.46 -12.66 6.37
CA GLN A 92 -16.81 -13.06 6.79
C GLN A 92 -17.17 -14.49 6.40
N ILE A 93 -16.80 -14.93 5.19
CA ILE A 93 -17.02 -16.31 4.74
C ILE A 93 -16.23 -17.30 5.61
N ILE A 94 -14.98 -16.99 5.94
CA ILE A 94 -14.14 -17.86 6.79
C ILE A 94 -14.73 -17.98 8.20
N VAL A 95 -15.22 -16.87 8.77
CA VAL A 95 -15.86 -16.86 10.10
C VAL A 95 -17.15 -17.69 10.11
N MET A 96 -17.94 -17.69 9.03
CA MET A 96 -19.17 -18.50 8.94
C MET A 96 -18.92 -19.99 8.69
N VAL A 97 -17.80 -20.38 8.08
CA VAL A 97 -17.48 -21.79 7.77
C VAL A 97 -16.75 -22.46 8.95
N GLY A 98 -16.11 -21.69 9.82
CA GLY A 98 -15.40 -22.17 11.00
C GLY A 98 -16.22 -22.22 12.31
N SER A 99 -17.51 -21.86 12.26
CA SER A 99 -18.48 -21.90 13.38
C SER A 99 -19.50 -23.00 13.19
#